data_AF-A0A2D7KL65-F1
#
_entry.id   AF-A0A2D7KL65-F1
#
_cell.length_a   1.000
_cell.length_b   1.000
_cell.length_c   1.000
_cell.angle_alpha   90.00
_cell.angle_beta   90.00
_cell.angle_gamma   90.00
#
_symmetry.space_group_name_H-M   'P 1'
#
loop_
_entity.id
_entity.type
_entity.pdbx_description
1 polymer ?
#
loop_
_entity_poly.entity_id
_entity_poly.type
_entity_poly.pdbx_seq_one_letter_code
_entity_poly.pdbx_strand_id
1 'polypeptide(L)'
;MPEIRNLTMNFGPQHPAAHGVLRLILEMDGEVIQRAEPHIGLLHRGTEKLIEQKTYLQALPYFDRLDYVSPMNQEHVWALAIESALQIEVPRRAQLIRVMFCEIGRILNHLLNLTTLAIDVGAMTPLLWGFEEREHLMEFCERASGARLHAAYFRPGGVHQD
;
A
#
# COMPACT_ATOMS: atom_id res chain seq x y z
N MET A 1 -50.19 -2.02 -1.05
CA MET A 1 -48.90 -1.49 -1.53
C MET A 1 -47.97 -2.67 -1.65
N PRO A 2 -47.30 -2.92 -2.78
CA PRO A 2 -46.37 -4.04 -2.87
C PRO A 2 -45.21 -3.77 -1.90
N GLU A 3 -44.91 -4.72 -1.02
CA GLU A 3 -43.72 -4.67 -0.17
C GLU A 3 -42.48 -4.63 -1.08
N ILE A 4 -41.73 -3.52 -1.04
CA ILE A 4 -40.45 -3.41 -1.73
C ILE A 4 -39.50 -4.35 -1.01
N ARG A 5 -39.18 -5.48 -1.65
CA ARG A 5 -38.26 -6.47 -1.10
C ARG A 5 -36.84 -6.06 -1.50
N ASN A 6 -36.09 -5.49 -0.55
CA ASN A 6 -34.69 -5.14 -0.75
C ASN A 6 -33.91 -6.37 -1.26
N LEU A 7 -33.20 -6.21 -2.38
CA LEU A 7 -32.33 -7.23 -2.94
C LEU A 7 -31.00 -7.19 -2.19
N THR A 8 -30.58 -8.31 -1.60
CA THR A 8 -29.25 -8.42 -1.01
C THR A 8 -28.29 -9.06 -2.02
N MET A 9 -27.25 -8.33 -2.42
CA MET A 9 -26.19 -8.79 -3.32
C MET A 9 -24.87 -8.91 -2.57
N ASN A 10 -24.14 -10.01 -2.79
CA ASN A 10 -22.80 -10.20 -2.24
C ASN A 10 -21.76 -9.93 -3.34
N PHE A 11 -20.98 -8.88 -3.18
CA PHE A 11 -19.90 -8.52 -4.08
C PHE A 11 -18.55 -8.96 -3.47
N GLY A 12 -17.82 -9.83 -4.17
CA GLY A 12 -16.56 -10.41 -3.71
C GLY A 12 -16.73 -11.76 -2.97
N PRO A 13 -15.67 -12.27 -2.33
CA PRO A 13 -14.35 -11.66 -2.15
C PRO A 13 -13.48 -11.68 -3.42
N GLN A 14 -13.83 -12.52 -4.39
CA GLN A 14 -13.10 -12.70 -5.64
C GLN A 14 -13.84 -11.99 -6.77
N HIS A 15 -13.64 -10.67 -6.87
CA HIS A 15 -14.14 -9.86 -7.98
C HIS A 15 -13.02 -8.92 -8.46
N PRO A 16 -12.80 -8.74 -9.78
CA PRO A 16 -11.70 -7.91 -10.30
C PRO A 16 -11.66 -6.49 -9.71
N ALA A 17 -12.82 -5.82 -9.63
CA ALA A 17 -12.93 -4.48 -9.07
C ALA A 17 -12.80 -4.39 -7.53
N ALA A 18 -12.51 -5.50 -6.83
CA ALA A 18 -12.24 -5.47 -5.40
C ALA A 18 -10.77 -5.15 -5.06
N HIS A 19 -9.86 -5.17 -6.05
CA HIS A 19 -8.41 -4.88 -5.92
C HIS A 19 -7.77 -5.47 -4.67
N GLY A 20 -7.95 -6.78 -4.48
CA GLY A 20 -7.51 -7.50 -3.30
C GLY A 20 -8.62 -8.41 -2.79
N VAL A 21 -8.83 -8.40 -1.48
CA VAL A 21 -9.85 -9.23 -0.83
C VAL A 21 -10.82 -8.35 -0.05
N LEU A 22 -11.91 -7.98 -0.73
CA LEU A 22 -12.99 -7.21 -0.14
C LEU A 22 -14.32 -7.92 -0.41
N ARG A 23 -15.10 -8.13 0.65
CA ARG A 23 -16.47 -8.62 0.56
C ARG A 23 -17.41 -7.49 0.95
N LEU A 24 -18.34 -7.14 0.06
CA LEU A 24 -19.34 -6.11 0.25
C LEU A 24 -20.73 -6.74 0.19
N ILE A 25 -21.51 -6.65 1.26
CA ILE A 25 -22.93 -7.01 1.25
C ILE A 25 -23.71 -5.73 0.94
N LEU A 26 -24.39 -5.71 -0.19
CA LEU A 26 -25.16 -4.57 -0.67
C LEU A 26 -26.65 -4.86 -0.53
N GLU A 27 -27.39 -3.99 0.13
CA GLU A 27 -28.85 -3.98 0.11
C GLU A 27 -29.30 -2.92 -0.90
N MET A 28 -30.02 -3.36 -1.93
CA MET A 28 -30.36 -2.56 -3.10
C MET A 28 -31.87 -2.49 -3.31
N ASP A 29 -32.36 -1.33 -3.73
CA ASP A 29 -33.69 -1.12 -4.28
C ASP A 29 -33.54 -0.79 -5.77
N GLY A 30 -33.73 -1.81 -6.62
CA GLY A 30 -33.38 -1.73 -8.03
C GLY A 30 -31.88 -1.49 -8.23
N GLU A 31 -31.51 -0.36 -8.83
CA GLU A 31 -30.12 0.07 -9.08
C GLU A 31 -29.54 0.93 -7.94
N VAL A 32 -30.38 1.36 -6.98
CA VAL A 32 -29.96 2.26 -5.90
C VAL A 32 -29.50 1.43 -4.70
N ILE A 33 -28.27 1.66 -4.25
CA ILE A 33 -27.74 1.07 -3.02
C ILE A 33 -28.33 1.82 -1.83
N GLN A 34 -29.10 1.12 -0.99
CA GLN A 34 -29.65 1.65 0.27
C GLN A 34 -28.66 1.48 1.42
N ARG A 35 -27.94 0.35 1.43
CA ARG A 35 -26.96 0.03 2.46
C ARG A 35 -25.81 -0.80 1.89
N ALA A 36 -24.60 -0.53 2.36
CA ALA A 36 -23.42 -1.32 2.04
C ALA A 36 -22.68 -1.70 3.34
N GLU A 37 -22.44 -2.99 3.53
CA GLU A 37 -21.66 -3.53 4.64
C GLU A 37 -20.33 -4.11 4.14
N PRO A 38 -19.20 -3.42 4.35
CA PRO A 38 -17.88 -3.95 4.02
C PRO A 38 -17.40 -4.94 5.09
N HIS A 39 -17.28 -6.21 4.71
CA HIS A 39 -16.61 -7.24 5.49
C HIS A 39 -15.12 -7.23 5.16
N ILE A 40 -14.34 -6.61 6.04
CA ILE A 40 -12.88 -6.57 6.00
C ILE A 40 -12.26 -7.65 6.90
N GLY A 41 -10.93 -7.78 6.85
CA GLY A 41 -10.18 -8.72 7.69
C GLY A 41 -9.77 -10.02 7.01
N LEU A 42 -10.14 -10.21 5.73
CA LEU A 42 -9.70 -11.36 4.92
C LEU A 42 -8.18 -11.38 4.68
N LEU A 43 -7.52 -10.23 4.79
CA LEU A 43 -6.06 -10.09 4.76
C LEU A 43 -5.46 -9.75 6.14
N HIS A 44 -6.21 -9.93 7.23
CA HIS A 44 -5.66 -9.71 8.57
C HIS A 44 -4.65 -10.81 8.90
N ARG A 45 -3.42 -10.41 9.23
CA ARG A 45 -2.29 -11.32 9.49
C ARG A 45 -1.76 -11.24 10.93
N GLY A 46 -2.41 -10.48 11.80
CA GLY A 46 -1.92 -10.26 13.17
C GLY A 46 -0.56 -9.56 13.23
N THR A 47 -0.27 -8.67 12.27
CA THR A 47 1.05 -8.04 12.11
C THR A 47 1.52 -7.31 13.37
N GLU A 48 0.64 -6.56 14.03
CA GLU A 48 0.96 -5.85 15.28
C GLU A 48 1.37 -6.84 16.39
N LYS A 49 0.67 -7.97 16.49
CA LYS A 49 0.99 -9.01 17.48
C LYS A 49 2.34 -9.66 17.23
N LEU A 50 2.71 -9.85 15.97
CA LEU A 50 4.02 -10.36 15.60
C LEU A 50 5.12 -9.35 15.92
N ILE A 51 4.88 -8.06 15.72
CA ILE A 51 5.84 -7.00 16.02
C ILE A 51 6.19 -6.97 17.52
N GLU A 52 5.23 -7.21 18.43
CA GLU A 52 5.50 -7.30 19.88
C GLU A 52 6.57 -8.33 20.25
N GLN A 53 6.74 -9.37 19.44
CA GLN A 53 7.69 -10.46 19.68
C GLN A 53 9.02 -10.27 18.94
N LYS A 54 9.22 -9.14 18.26
CA LYS A 54 10.39 -8.86 17.41
C LYS A 54 11.10 -7.60 17.89
N THR A 55 12.40 -7.53 17.61
CA THR A 55 13.16 -6.29 17.85
C THR A 55 12.80 -5.23 16.81
N TYR A 56 13.06 -3.95 17.09
CA TYR A 56 12.74 -2.83 16.18
C TYR A 56 13.28 -3.02 14.75
N LEU A 57 14.49 -3.56 14.60
CA LEU A 57 15.09 -3.83 13.29
C LEU A 57 14.46 -5.04 12.59
N GLN A 58 14.09 -6.08 13.35
CA GLN A 58 13.36 -7.23 12.82
C GLN A 58 11.91 -6.89 12.46
N ALA A 59 11.34 -5.88 13.10
CA ALA A 59 9.99 -5.39 12.86
C ALA A 59 9.87 -4.56 11.57
N LEU A 60 10.96 -3.93 11.10
CA LEU A 60 10.98 -3.06 9.93
C LEU A 60 10.29 -3.69 8.69
N PRO A 61 10.60 -4.92 8.24
CA PRO A 61 10.02 -5.49 7.02
C PRO A 61 8.52 -5.83 7.11
N TYR A 62 7.89 -5.65 8.27
CA TYR A 62 6.43 -5.72 8.37
C TYR A 62 5.78 -4.46 7.78
N PHE A 63 6.43 -3.30 7.90
CA PHE A 63 5.91 -2.03 7.40
C PHE A 63 5.89 -1.98 5.87
N ASP A 64 6.92 -2.51 5.19
CA ASP A 64 6.97 -2.65 3.72
C ASP A 64 5.80 -3.48 3.15
N ARG A 65 5.15 -4.28 4.00
CA ARG A 65 4.11 -5.24 3.62
C ARG A 65 2.71 -4.82 4.05
N LEU A 66 2.57 -3.68 4.74
CA LEU A 66 1.27 -3.11 5.10
C LEU A 66 0.66 -2.40 3.90
N ASP A 67 1.29 -1.31 3.46
CA ASP A 67 1.04 -0.73 2.15
C ASP A 67 2.13 -1.20 1.18
N TYR A 68 1.80 -2.28 0.46
CA TYR A 68 2.72 -2.92 -0.49
C TYR A 68 2.99 -2.07 -1.74
N VAL A 69 2.27 -0.96 -1.93
CA VAL A 69 2.44 -0.07 -3.08
C VAL A 69 3.52 0.99 -2.81
N SER A 70 3.63 1.44 -1.55
CA SER A 70 4.60 2.45 -1.12
C SER A 70 5.49 1.98 0.06
N PRO A 71 6.29 0.92 -0.13
CA PRO A 71 7.04 0.27 0.95
C PRO A 71 8.04 1.21 1.65
N MET A 72 8.84 1.96 0.89
CA MET A 72 9.83 2.90 1.46
C MET A 72 9.17 4.03 2.28
N ASN A 73 7.96 4.46 1.90
CA ASN A 73 7.22 5.47 2.66
C ASN A 73 6.77 4.93 4.03
N GLN A 74 6.38 3.65 4.09
CA GLN A 74 6.04 2.97 5.35
C GLN A 74 7.27 2.76 6.23
N GLU A 75 8.39 2.33 5.64
CA GLU A 75 9.68 2.24 6.34
C GLU A 75 10.09 3.59 6.92
N HIS A 76 9.86 4.68 6.18
CA HIS A 76 10.22 6.02 6.61
C HIS A 76 9.48 6.43 7.88
N VAL A 77 8.16 6.18 7.97
CA VAL A 77 7.37 6.47 9.17
C VAL A 77 7.87 5.67 10.37
N TRP A 78 8.19 4.38 10.18
CA TRP A 78 8.75 3.55 11.25
C TRP A 78 10.11 4.07 11.75
N ALA A 79 11.00 4.43 10.82
CA ALA A 79 12.30 4.99 11.15
C ALA A 79 12.17 6.34 11.89
N LEU A 80 11.30 7.23 11.41
CA LEU A 80 11.05 8.54 12.05
C LEU A 80 10.47 8.38 13.46
N ALA A 81 9.56 7.43 13.67
CA ALA A 81 8.99 7.18 15.00
C ALA A 81 10.07 6.77 16.01
N ILE A 82 10.99 5.90 15.61
CA ILE A 82 12.11 5.47 16.46
C ILE A 82 13.13 6.60 16.65
N GLU A 83 13.47 7.32 15.59
CA GLU A 83 14.41 8.46 15.65
C GLU A 83 13.89 9.59 16.54
N SER A 84 12.59 9.88 16.48
CA SER A 84 11.93 10.85 17.35
C SER A 84 11.90 10.38 18.81
N ALA A 85 11.69 9.09 19.06
CA ALA A 85 11.70 8.53 20.41
C ALA A 85 13.10 8.53 21.03
N LEU A 86 14.14 8.32 20.23
CA LEU A 86 15.54 8.31 20.65
C LEU A 86 16.21 9.70 20.59
N GLN A 87 15.53 10.71 20.04
CA GLN A 87 16.05 12.07 19.85
C GLN A 87 17.37 12.11 19.05
N ILE A 88 17.45 11.30 17.99
CA ILE A 88 18.66 11.20 17.15
C ILE A 88 18.47 12.05 15.89
N GLU A 89 19.48 12.85 15.54
CA GLU A 89 19.53 13.54 14.24
C GLU A 89 20.16 12.66 13.16
N VAL A 90 19.42 12.44 12.08
CA VAL A 90 19.89 11.69 10.91
C VAL A 90 20.78 12.59 10.03
N PRO A 91 21.90 12.09 9.47
CA PRO A 91 22.77 12.86 8.59
C PRO A 91 22.02 13.50 7.41
N ARG A 92 22.42 14.72 7.02
CA ARG A 92 21.75 15.48 5.96
C ARG A 92 21.63 14.73 4.64
N ARG A 93 22.67 13.98 4.25
CA ARG A 93 22.66 13.16 3.03
C ARG A 93 21.56 12.09 3.07
N ALA A 94 21.43 11.38 4.20
CA ALA A 94 20.41 10.36 4.37
C ALA A 94 18.98 10.94 4.35
N GLN A 95 18.79 12.14 4.89
CA GLN A 95 17.50 12.85 4.77
C GLN A 95 17.13 13.14 3.31
N LEU A 96 18.09 13.62 2.51
CA LEU A 96 17.85 13.93 1.09
C LEU A 96 17.53 12.67 0.27
N ILE A 97 18.27 11.58 0.50
CA ILE A 97 18.00 10.30 -0.13
C ILE A 97 16.59 9.80 0.24
N ARG A 98 16.22 9.88 1.52
CA ARG A 98 14.88 9.49 1.97
C ARG A 98 13.78 10.28 1.28
N VAL A 99 13.90 11.61 1.20
CA VAL A 99 12.91 12.44 0.52
C VAL A 99 12.81 12.07 -0.97
N MET A 100 13.94 11.89 -1.65
CA MET A 100 13.96 11.49 -3.06
C MET A 100 13.21 10.17 -3.30
N PHE A 101 13.52 9.14 -2.53
CA PHE A 101 12.86 7.83 -2.66
C PHE A 101 11.41 7.84 -2.18
N CYS A 102 11.04 8.64 -1.18
CA CYS A 102 9.65 8.84 -0.77
C CYS A 102 8.81 9.48 -1.88
N GLU A 103 9.39 10.41 -2.65
CA GLU A 103 8.71 11.03 -3.81
C GLU A 103 8.62 10.07 -5.00
N ILE A 104 9.64 9.23 -5.24
CA ILE A 104 9.54 8.10 -6.19
C ILE A 104 8.40 7.15 -5.76
N GLY A 105 8.34 6.79 -4.47
CA GLY A 105 7.27 5.97 -3.89
C GLY A 105 5.88 6.61 -4.04
N ARG A 106 5.79 7.95 -3.94
CA ARG A 106 4.55 8.70 -4.19
C ARG A 106 4.10 8.58 -5.65
N ILE A 107 5.02 8.77 -6.60
CA ILE A 107 4.74 8.62 -8.04
C ILE A 107 4.30 7.20 -8.36
N LEU A 108 5.03 6.19 -7.85
CA LEU A 108 4.65 4.78 -7.96
C LEU A 108 3.23 4.54 -7.44
N ASN A 109 2.88 5.09 -6.29
CA ASN A 109 1.54 4.91 -5.71
C ASN A 109 0.45 5.54 -6.58
N HIS A 110 0.63 6.79 -7.02
CA HIS A 110 -0.33 7.45 -7.91
C HIS A 110 -0.47 6.77 -9.26
N LEU A 111 0.62 6.29 -9.86
CA LEU A 111 0.56 5.53 -11.11
C LEU A 111 -0.28 4.27 -10.95
N LEU A 112 -0.13 3.53 -9.85
CA LEU A 112 -0.97 2.35 -9.61
C LEU A 112 -2.44 2.78 -9.44
N ASN A 113 -2.71 3.68 -8.49
CA ASN A 113 -4.07 4.07 -8.14
C ASN A 113 -4.87 4.60 -9.34
N LEU A 114 -4.28 5.50 -10.14
CA LEU A 114 -4.95 6.08 -11.31
C LEU A 114 -5.20 5.04 -12.40
N THR A 115 -4.23 4.15 -12.64
CA THR A 115 -4.36 3.15 -13.69
C THR A 115 -5.29 2.00 -13.32
N THR A 116 -5.30 1.59 -12.06
CA THR A 116 -6.25 0.58 -11.54
C THR A 116 -7.68 1.12 -11.51
N LEU A 117 -7.85 2.40 -11.16
CA LEU A 117 -9.15 3.05 -11.27
C LEU A 117 -9.62 3.13 -12.73
N ALA A 118 -8.72 3.45 -13.66
CA ALA A 118 -9.05 3.53 -15.08
C ALA A 118 -9.56 2.18 -15.63
N ILE A 119 -8.91 1.06 -15.27
CA ILE A 119 -9.36 -0.26 -15.73
C ILE A 119 -10.69 -0.68 -15.10
N ASP A 120 -10.98 -0.30 -13.85
CA ASP A 120 -12.29 -0.56 -13.22
C ASP A 120 -13.44 0.12 -13.95
N VAL A 121 -13.20 1.33 -14.45
CA VAL A 121 -14.16 2.08 -15.26
C VAL A 121 -14.24 1.54 -16.70
N GLY A 122 -13.19 0.84 -17.16
CA GLY A 122 -13.14 0.16 -18.46
C GLY A 122 -12.05 0.66 -19.41
N ALA A 123 -11.23 1.65 -19.02
CA ALA A 123 -10.11 2.12 -19.82
C ALA A 123 -8.86 1.23 -19.60
N MET A 124 -8.62 0.31 -20.53
CA MET A 124 -7.53 -0.67 -20.42
C MET A 124 -6.14 -0.13 -20.80
N THR A 125 -6.06 0.84 -21.70
CA THR A 125 -4.78 1.34 -22.25
C THR A 125 -3.87 2.02 -21.22
N PRO A 126 -4.37 2.90 -20.33
CA PRO A 126 -3.52 3.61 -19.36
C PRO A 126 -2.76 2.69 -18.41
N LEU A 127 -3.32 1.51 -18.11
CA LEU A 127 -2.67 0.52 -17.25
C LEU A 127 -1.34 0.05 -17.82
N LEU A 128 -1.33 -0.30 -19.10
CA LEU A 128 -0.13 -0.82 -19.76
C LEU A 128 0.98 0.25 -19.81
N TRP A 129 0.62 1.49 -20.16
CA TRP A 129 1.57 2.60 -20.21
C TRP A 129 2.09 2.99 -18.81
N GLY A 130 1.21 3.08 -17.82
CA GLY A 130 1.62 3.43 -16.46
C GLY A 130 2.48 2.35 -15.81
N PHE A 131 2.25 1.07 -16.13
CA PHE A 131 3.07 -0.02 -15.59
C PHE A 131 4.48 -0.07 -16.20
N GLU A 132 4.65 0.37 -17.45
CA GLU A 132 5.99 0.57 -18.04
C GLU A 132 6.79 1.63 -17.25
N GLU A 133 6.18 2.78 -16.97
CA GLU A 133 6.83 3.83 -16.15
C GLU A 133 7.11 3.36 -14.72
N ARG A 134 6.21 2.53 -14.14
CA ARG A 134 6.46 1.92 -12.83
C ARG A 134 7.66 0.96 -12.86
N GLU A 135 7.86 0.24 -13.95
CA GLU A 135 9.00 -0.66 -14.11
C GLU A 135 10.33 0.09 -14.06
N HIS A 136 10.44 1.21 -14.78
CA HIS A 136 11.62 2.07 -14.75
C HIS A 136 11.93 2.59 -13.34
N LEU A 137 10.90 2.99 -12.58
CA LEU A 137 11.08 3.45 -11.20
C LEU A 137 11.46 2.29 -10.25
N MET A 138 10.93 1.08 -10.47
CA MET A 138 11.30 -0.10 -9.68
C MET A 138 12.76 -0.53 -9.92
N GLU A 139 13.31 -0.31 -11.12
CA GLU A 139 14.73 -0.55 -11.40
C GLU A 139 15.62 0.35 -10.52
N PHE A 140 15.23 1.59 -10.25
CA PHE A 140 15.97 2.45 -9.32
C PHE A 140 15.93 1.92 -7.89
N CYS A 141 14.77 1.43 -7.44
CA CYS A 141 14.63 0.78 -6.14
C CYS A 141 15.47 -0.50 -6.04
N GLU A 142 15.52 -1.30 -7.10
CA GLU A 142 16.36 -2.50 -7.20
C GLU A 142 17.84 -2.15 -7.12
N ARG A 143 18.29 -1.12 -7.84
CA ARG A 143 19.69 -0.69 -7.80
C ARG A 143 20.11 -0.15 -6.44
N ALA A 144 19.19 0.46 -5.69
CA ALA A 144 19.47 1.01 -4.37
C ALA A 144 19.44 -0.04 -3.24
N SER A 145 18.51 -1.01 -3.31
CA SER A 145 18.24 -1.93 -2.20
C SER A 145 18.52 -3.40 -2.50
N GLY A 146 18.73 -3.76 -3.77
CA GLY A 146 18.78 -5.14 -4.25
C GLY A 146 17.40 -5.78 -4.43
N ALA A 147 16.31 -5.08 -4.11
CA ALA A 147 14.95 -5.57 -4.24
C ALA A 147 14.04 -4.55 -4.94
N ARG A 148 13.07 -5.06 -5.71
CA ARG A 148 12.18 -4.22 -6.53
C ARG A 148 11.01 -3.60 -5.76
N LEU A 149 10.51 -4.31 -4.74
CA LEU A 149 9.33 -3.92 -3.95
C LEU A 149 9.71 -3.79 -2.47
N HIS A 150 9.98 -4.90 -1.80
CA HIS A 150 10.33 -4.89 -0.37
C HIS A 150 11.82 -4.60 -0.18
N ALA A 151 12.14 -3.32 0.00
CA ALA A 151 13.50 -2.80 -0.02
C ALA A 151 14.22 -2.91 1.34
N ALA A 152 13.51 -2.75 2.47
CA ALA A 152 14.09 -2.64 3.81
C ALA A 152 15.31 -1.70 3.84
N TYR A 153 15.23 -0.60 3.08
CA TYR A 153 16.33 0.28 2.75
C TYR A 153 16.48 1.41 3.77
N PHE A 154 15.36 1.97 4.23
CA PHE A 154 15.37 2.93 5.32
C PHE A 154 15.44 2.19 6.64
N ARG A 155 16.43 2.54 7.45
CA ARG A 155 16.61 1.98 8.79
C ARG A 155 16.60 3.09 9.81
N PRO A 156 16.17 2.83 11.05
CA PRO A 156 16.33 3.79 12.13
C PRO A 156 17.79 4.27 12.20
N GLY A 157 18.02 5.58 12.07
CA GLY A 157 19.34 6.21 11.99
C GLY A 157 19.78 6.65 10.58
N GLY A 158 19.03 6.34 9.52
CA GLY A 158 19.30 6.83 8.16
C GLY A 158 18.95 5.85 7.05
N VAL A 159 19.91 5.57 6.17
CA VAL A 159 19.79 4.62 5.05
C VAL A 159 20.78 3.49 5.24
N HIS A 160 20.44 2.29 4.75
CA HIS A 160 21.27 1.10 5.00
C HIS A 160 22.62 1.15 4.27
N GLN A 161 22.63 1.52 2.99
CA GLN A 161 23.79 1.55 2.11
C GLN A 161 23.71 2.76 1.17
N ASP A 162 24.87 3.33 0.80
CA ASP A 162 25.07 4.39 -0.19
C ASP A 162 25.81 3.82 -1.40
#